data_AF-A0A927HRJ0-F1
#
_entry.id   AF-A0A927HRJ0-F1
#
_cell.length_a   1.000
_cell.length_b   1.000
_cell.length_c   1.000
_cell.angle_alpha   90.00
_cell.angle_beta   90.00
_cell.angle_gamma   90.00
#
_symmetry.space_group_name_H-M   'P 1'
#
loop_
_entity.id
_entity.type
_entity.pdbx_description
1 polymer ?
#
loop_
_entity_poly.entity_id
_entity_poly.type
_entity_poly.pdbx_seq_one_letter_code
_entity_poly.pdbx_strand_id
1 'polypeptide(L)'
;MRRLRDYSLCLCLLLLWPLAVNADDSWRQIQTEAHGQTVWFNAWGGDPAVNRYLAWVSEEVKRYYAIDLRIVPVADAADAVKRIQTEAQAGRRRGRVSGSAVDQRRKLSHA
;
A
#
# COMPACT_ATOMS: atom_id res chain seq x y z
N MET A 1 36.10 -5.48 -38.35
CA MET A 1 36.35 -5.94 -36.97
C MET A 1 36.12 -4.89 -35.87
N ARG A 2 36.12 -3.57 -36.16
CA ARG A 2 35.81 -2.54 -35.13
C ARG A 2 34.33 -2.50 -34.70
N ARG A 3 33.38 -2.66 -35.63
CA ARG A 3 31.93 -2.62 -35.32
C ARG A 3 31.40 -3.76 -34.45
N LEU A 4 32.07 -4.92 -34.43
CA LEU A 4 31.69 -6.04 -33.53
C LEU A 4 32.03 -5.75 -32.06
N ARG A 5 33.05 -4.92 -31.81
CA ARG A 5 33.49 -4.57 -30.46
C ARG A 5 32.50 -3.63 -29.77
N ASP A 6 31.83 -2.80 -30.56
CA ASP A 6 30.84 -1.82 -30.10
C ASP A 6 29.53 -2.52 -29.64
N TYR A 7 29.11 -3.58 -30.32
CA TYR A 7 27.96 -4.40 -29.89
C TYR A 7 28.25 -5.22 -28.63
N SER A 8 29.50 -5.66 -28.45
CA SER A 8 29.93 -6.40 -27.25
C SER A 8 29.79 -5.55 -25.98
N LEU A 9 30.10 -4.26 -26.05
CA LEU A 9 29.93 -3.32 -24.94
C LEU A 9 28.45 -3.05 -24.61
N CYS A 10 27.60 -2.90 -25.64
CA CYS A 10 26.15 -2.75 -25.44
C CYS A 10 25.47 -4.01 -24.86
N LEU A 11 25.94 -5.20 -25.24
CA LEU A 11 25.43 -6.48 -24.72
C LEU A 11 25.83 -6.68 -23.24
N CYS A 12 27.03 -6.26 -22.84
CA CYS A 12 27.45 -6.27 -21.43
C CYS A 12 26.67 -5.27 -20.56
N LEU A 13 26.26 -4.12 -21.11
CA LEU A 13 25.46 -3.13 -20.38
C LEU A 13 24.00 -3.59 -20.16
N LEU A 14 23.44 -4.38 -21.09
CA LEU A 14 22.11 -4.99 -20.97
C LEU A 14 22.08 -6.17 -19.98
N LEU A 15 23.18 -6.91 -19.85
CA LEU A 15 23.30 -8.04 -18.91
C LEU A 15 23.50 -7.62 -17.45
N LEU A 16 23.82 -6.35 -17.18
CA LEU A 16 23.90 -5.81 -15.82
C LEU A 16 22.54 -5.35 -15.25
N TRP A 17 21.44 -5.61 -15.96
CA TRP A 17 20.09 -5.25 -15.53
C TRP A 17 19.28 -6.48 -15.11
N PRO A 18 19.55 -6.98 -13.91
CA PRO A 18 18.43 -7.16 -13.01
C PRO A 18 18.68 -6.27 -11.80
N LEU A 19 17.93 -5.16 -11.74
CA LEU A 19 17.54 -4.61 -10.45
C LEU A 19 16.72 -5.70 -9.77
N ALA A 20 17.39 -6.51 -8.95
CA ALA A 20 16.74 -7.47 -8.08
C ALA A 20 15.86 -6.68 -7.10
N VAL A 21 14.60 -6.45 -7.48
CA VAL A 21 13.55 -6.03 -6.54
C VAL A 21 13.35 -7.21 -5.60
N ASN A 22 13.93 -7.10 -4.41
CA ASN A 22 13.65 -8.03 -3.32
C ASN A 22 12.32 -7.61 -2.67
N ALA A 23 11.35 -8.52 -2.65
CA ALA A 23 10.07 -8.30 -1.98
C ALA A 23 10.25 -8.03 -0.47
N ASP A 24 11.34 -8.53 0.13
CA ASP A 24 11.66 -8.29 1.54
C ASP A 24 12.01 -6.82 1.83
N ASP A 25 12.75 -6.16 0.93
CA ASP A 25 13.10 -4.74 1.09
C ASP A 25 11.89 -3.84 0.88
N SER A 26 11.01 -4.17 -0.07
CA SER A 26 9.78 -3.43 -0.29
C SER A 26 8.79 -3.59 0.87
N TRP A 27 8.73 -4.78 1.49
CA TRP A 27 7.88 -5.00 2.66
C TRP A 27 8.36 -4.21 3.88
N ARG A 28 9.66 -4.22 4.20
CA ARG A 28 10.19 -3.40 5.31
C ARG A 28 9.93 -1.91 5.12
N GLN A 29 10.04 -1.43 3.89
CA GLN A 29 9.72 -0.04 3.56
C GLN A 29 8.24 0.25 3.83
N ILE A 30 7.31 -0.61 3.37
CA ILE A 30 5.87 -0.48 3.64
C ILE A 30 5.59 -0.47 5.14
N GLN A 31 6.20 -1.36 5.91
CA GLN A 31 6.04 -1.40 7.37
C GLN A 31 6.48 -0.09 8.03
N THR A 32 7.62 0.45 7.59
CA THR A 32 8.15 1.72 8.10
C THR A 32 7.23 2.89 7.77
N GLU A 33 6.74 2.96 6.52
CA GLU A 33 5.81 3.99 6.09
C GLU A 33 4.47 3.91 6.83
N ALA A 34 3.96 2.70 7.06
CA ALA A 34 2.68 2.46 7.71
C ALA A 34 2.70 2.62 9.24
N HIS A 35 3.87 2.64 9.87
CA HIS A 35 4.00 2.71 11.33
C HIS A 35 3.24 3.92 11.91
N GLY A 36 2.35 3.68 12.88
CA GLY A 36 1.54 4.72 13.51
C GLY A 36 0.37 5.24 12.66
N GLN A 37 0.16 4.72 11.45
CA GLN A 37 -1.01 5.08 10.65
C GLN A 37 -2.28 4.41 11.15
N THR A 38 -3.42 5.05 10.88
CA THR A 38 -4.74 4.44 11.08
C THR A 38 -5.29 3.94 9.75
N VAL A 39 -5.62 2.65 9.68
CA VAL A 39 -6.24 2.02 8.52
C VAL A 39 -7.71 1.77 8.82
N TRP A 40 -8.61 2.31 8.00
CA TRP A 40 -10.05 2.05 8.12
C TRP A 40 -10.46 0.93 7.17
N PHE A 41 -10.81 -0.22 7.73
CA PHE A 41 -11.12 -1.44 6.99
C PHE A 41 -12.62 -1.67 6.98
N ASN A 42 -13.23 -1.61 5.80
CA ASN A 42 -14.67 -1.85 5.64
C ASN A 42 -14.90 -3.36 5.57
N ALA A 43 -15.73 -3.89 6.48
CA ALA A 43 -16.03 -5.31 6.57
C ALA A 43 -17.53 -5.55 6.77
N TRP A 44 -18.03 -6.66 6.24
CA TRP A 44 -19.43 -7.05 6.47
C TRP A 44 -19.64 -7.46 7.93
N GLY A 45 -20.66 -6.88 8.57
CA GLY A 45 -20.89 -7.03 10.01
C GLY A 45 -21.83 -8.16 10.43
N GLY A 46 -22.35 -8.96 9.52
CA GLY A 46 -23.46 -9.88 9.80
C GLY A 46 -23.11 -11.20 10.49
N ASP A 47 -21.82 -11.50 10.72
CA ASP A 47 -21.39 -12.71 11.45
C ASP A 47 -20.59 -12.33 12.72
N PRO A 48 -21.11 -12.66 13.93
CA PRO A 48 -20.44 -12.39 15.20
C PRO A 48 -19.09 -13.09 15.36
N ALA A 49 -18.89 -14.29 14.80
CA ALA A 49 -17.62 -15.01 14.87
C ALA A 49 -16.56 -14.32 14.03
N VAL A 50 -16.91 -13.90 12.81
CA VAL A 50 -16.03 -13.11 11.94
C VAL A 50 -15.66 -11.78 12.60
N ASN A 51 -16.63 -11.10 13.21
CA ASN A 51 -16.36 -9.82 13.89
C ASN A 51 -15.42 -9.96 15.08
N ARG A 52 -15.52 -11.05 15.86
CA ARG A 52 -14.54 -11.34 16.93
C ARG A 52 -13.15 -11.59 16.37
N TYR A 53 -13.05 -12.30 15.26
CA TYR A 53 -11.78 -12.52 14.58
C TYR A 53 -11.18 -11.19 14.09
N LEU A 54 -11.98 -10.30 13.50
CA LEU A 54 -11.51 -8.98 13.06
C LEU A 54 -11.05 -8.10 14.23
N ALA A 55 -11.68 -8.21 15.39
CA ALA A 55 -11.22 -7.55 16.61
C ALA A 55 -9.84 -8.07 17.03
N TRP A 56 -9.65 -9.39 17.05
CA TRP A 56 -8.35 -9.99 17.33
C TRP A 56 -7.27 -9.58 16.31
N VAL A 57 -7.59 -9.55 15.00
CA VAL A 57 -6.67 -9.07 13.95
C VAL A 57 -6.24 -7.63 14.22
N SER A 58 -7.16 -6.78 14.67
CA SER A 58 -6.84 -5.38 14.96
C SER A 58 -5.81 -5.24 16.08
N GLU A 59 -5.90 -6.08 17.11
CA GLU A 59 -4.91 -6.13 18.20
C GLU A 59 -3.55 -6.67 17.74
N GLU A 60 -3.52 -7.74 16.94
CA GLU A 60 -2.26 -8.29 16.43
C GLU A 60 -1.57 -7.32 15.47
N VAL A 61 -2.33 -6.62 14.61
CA VAL A 61 -1.78 -5.60 13.72
C VAL A 61 -1.17 -4.44 14.50
N LYS A 62 -1.83 -3.99 15.58
CA LYS A 62 -1.26 -2.98 16.47
C LYS A 62 0.01 -3.48 17.14
N ARG A 63 0.03 -4.73 17.62
CA ARG A 63 1.17 -5.33 18.32
C ARG A 63 2.41 -5.45 17.45
N TYR A 64 2.28 -5.98 16.22
CA TYR A 64 3.45 -6.28 15.39
C TYR A 64 3.86 -5.15 14.44
N TYR A 65 2.93 -4.24 14.10
CA TYR A 65 3.17 -3.23 13.07
C TYR A 65 2.88 -1.80 13.55
N ALA A 66 2.42 -1.61 14.79
CA ALA A 66 2.03 -0.31 15.34
C ALA A 66 0.98 0.45 14.51
N ILE A 67 0.17 -0.26 13.72
CA ILE A 67 -0.91 0.29 12.91
C ILE A 67 -2.22 0.23 13.70
N ASP A 68 -2.98 1.31 13.69
CA ASP A 68 -4.34 1.35 14.26
C ASP A 68 -5.36 0.88 13.22
N LEU A 69 -5.73 -0.39 13.26
CA LEU A 69 -6.77 -0.94 12.39
C LEU A 69 -8.16 -0.64 12.95
N ARG A 70 -8.98 0.09 12.19
CA ARG A 70 -10.36 0.47 12.53
C ARG A 70 -11.34 -0.26 11.63
N ILE A 71 -12.06 -1.22 12.20
CA ILE A 71 -13.11 -1.95 11.47
C ILE A 71 -14.34 -1.06 11.33
N VAL A 72 -14.80 -0.90 10.09
CA VAL A 72 -16.01 -0.15 9.73
C VAL A 72 -17.04 -1.16 9.23
N PRO A 73 -18.11 -1.44 9.99
CA PRO A 73 -19.14 -2.34 9.53
C PRO A 73 -19.87 -1.74 8.33
N VAL A 74 -20.08 -2.55 7.30
CA VAL A 74 -20.87 -2.19 6.12
C VAL A 74 -21.97 -3.23 5.89
N ALA A 75 -23.18 -2.73 5.60
CA ALA A 75 -24.32 -3.58 5.23
C ALA A 75 -24.26 -3.94 3.73
N ASP A 76 -23.77 -3.01 2.90
CA ASP A 76 -23.57 -3.17 1.46
C ASP A 76 -22.21 -2.57 1.05
N ALA A 77 -21.44 -3.30 0.24
CA ALA A 77 -20.19 -2.82 -0.32
C ALA A 77 -20.39 -1.63 -1.28
N ALA A 78 -21.53 -1.57 -1.98
CA ALA A 78 -21.83 -0.48 -2.90
C ALA A 78 -21.91 0.88 -2.18
N ASP A 79 -22.48 0.91 -0.97
CA ASP A 79 -22.55 2.14 -0.17
C ASP A 79 -21.18 2.55 0.37
N ALA A 80 -20.32 1.58 0.68
CA ALA A 80 -18.93 1.85 1.04
C ALA A 80 -18.17 2.52 -0.12
N VAL A 81 -18.35 2.01 -1.35
CA VAL A 81 -17.73 2.57 -2.56
C VAL A 81 -18.25 3.98 -2.85
N LYS A 82 -19.57 4.20 -2.78
CA LYS A 82 -20.16 5.54 -2.96
C LYS A 82 -19.56 6.54 -1.98
N ARG A 83 -19.43 6.18 -0.69
CA ARG A 83 -18.82 7.05 0.32
C ARG A 83 -17.37 7.40 -0.01
N ILE A 84 -16.57 6.43 -0.46
CA ILE A 84 -15.18 6.66 -0.87
C ILE A 84 -15.14 7.62 -2.08
N GLN A 85 -16.01 7.43 -3.08
CA GLN A 85 -16.08 8.32 -4.24
C GLN A 85 -16.47 9.75 -3.85
N THR A 86 -17.45 9.91 -2.97
CA THR A 86 -17.86 11.22 -2.46
C THR A 86 -16.73 11.92 -1.71
N GLU A 87 -15.99 11.21 -0.85
CA GLU A 87 -14.84 11.76 -0.15
C GLU A 87 -13.69 12.15 -1.09
N ALA A 88 -13.44 11.33 -2.12
CA ALA A 88 -12.44 11.62 -3.15
C ALA A 88 -12.80 12.87 -3.97
N GLN A 89 -14.07 13.03 -4.36
CA GLN A 89 -14.59 14.22 -5.03
C GLN A 89 -14.50 15.47 -4.15
N ALA A 90 -14.71 15.33 -2.84
CA ALA A 90 -14.56 16.40 -1.87
C ALA A 90 -13.09 16.77 -1.56
N GLY A 91 -12.12 16.23 -2.31
CA GLY A 91 -10.69 16.52 -2.13
C GLY A 91 -10.07 15.87 -0.89
N ARG A 92 -10.82 15.03 -0.16
CA ARG A 92 -10.33 14.32 1.03
C ARG A 92 -9.56 13.07 0.58
N ARG A 93 -8.36 13.29 0.03
CA ARG A 93 -7.44 12.21 -0.38
C ARG A 93 -6.57 11.68 0.76
N ARG A 94 -6.50 12.42 1.86
CA ARG A 94 -5.61 12.14 2.99
C ARG A 94 -6.44 11.58 4.15
N GLY A 95 -6.51 10.26 4.21
CA GLY A 95 -7.13 9.56 5.35
C GLY A 95 -8.10 8.47 4.91
N ARG A 96 -7.57 7.39 4.34
CA ARG A 96 -8.08 6.01 4.40
C ARG A 96 -7.23 5.20 3.42
N VAL A 97 -6.25 4.45 3.92
CA VAL A 97 -5.48 3.52 3.10
C VAL A 97 -6.41 2.37 2.69
N SER A 98 -7.19 2.59 1.64
CA SER A 98 -7.68 1.52 0.79
C SER A 98 -6.56 1.30 -0.21
N GLY A 99 -5.83 0.19 -0.09
CA GLY A 99 -4.53 -0.03 -0.73
C GLY A 99 -4.45 0.44 -2.18
N SER A 100 -3.74 1.54 -2.40
CA SER A 100 -3.06 1.97 -3.62
C SER A 100 -2.72 3.46 -3.48
N ALA A 101 -1.43 3.76 -3.33
CA ALA A 101 -0.73 5.04 -3.51
C ALA A 101 0.14 5.40 -2.31
N VAL A 102 1.38 4.91 -2.36
CA VAL A 102 2.52 5.52 -1.69
C VAL A 102 2.67 6.94 -2.25
N ASP A 103 2.71 7.91 -1.34
CA ASP A 103 2.61 9.36 -1.57
C ASP A 103 3.69 9.90 -2.52
N GLN A 104 3.27 10.32 -3.72
CA GLN A 104 4.11 10.91 -4.78
C GLN A 104 4.45 12.38 -4.50
N ARG A 105 4.83 12.71 -3.26
CA ARG A 105 5.12 14.10 -2.81
C ARG A 105 6.58 14.37 -2.45
N ARG A 106 7.52 13.60 -3.02
CA ARG A 106 8.98 13.85 -2.92
C ARG A 106 9.61 14.38 -4.22
N LYS A 107 8.83 14.79 -5.23
CA LYS A 107 9.35 15.31 -6.52
C LYS A 107 9.17 16.82 -6.76
N LEU A 108 8.62 17.59 -5.81
CA LEU A 108 8.39 19.04 -5.99
C LEU A 108 9.14 19.93 -4.99
N SER A 109 10.17 19.43 -4.31
CA SER A 109 11.01 20.26 -3.41
C SER A 109 12.39 20.61 -4.01
N HIS A 110 12.63 20.28 -5.29
CA HIS A 110 13.89 20.56 -5.99
C HIS A 110 13.70 21.09 -7.43
N ALA A 111 12.62 21.83 -7.67
CA ALA A 111 12.45 22.60 -8.90
C ALA A 111 12.16 24.07 -8.54
#